data_AF-A0A183DLJ8-F1
#
_entry.id   AF-A0A183DLJ8-F1
#
_cell.length_a   1.000
_cell.length_b   1.000
_cell.length_c   1.000
_cell.angle_alpha   90.00
_cell.angle_beta   90.00
_cell.angle_gamma   90.00
#
_symmetry.space_group_name_H-M   'P 1'
#
loop_
_entity.id
_entity.type
_entity.pdbx_description
1 polymer ?
#
loop_
_entity_poly.entity_id
_entity_poly.type
_entity_poly.pdbx_seq_one_letter_code
_entity_poly.pdbx_strand_id
1 'polypeptide(L)'
;MFHFLDVEYVNHTQVLEQAKKFAVHSRRRRVTAADFDSAVALEGYPPLFGFSANDELPFRFAGSMGRDLFVADERDLEITPIVNAPAVKLPYDINIKGRSLFDSFDFFRCYFH
;
A
#
# COMPACT_ATOMS: atom_id res chain seq x y z
N MET A 1 -26.55 -10.17 2.21
CA MET A 1 -26.60 -10.83 3.54
C MET A 1 -25.43 -11.80 3.77
N PHE A 2 -24.76 -12.30 2.72
CA PHE A 2 -23.65 -13.27 2.85
C PHE A 2 -22.23 -12.69 3.04
N HIS A 3 -22.01 -11.37 3.02
CA HIS A 3 -20.66 -10.81 3.16
C HIS A 3 -20.29 -10.32 4.57
N PHE A 4 -21.25 -10.20 5.48
CA PHE A 4 -21.01 -9.60 6.80
C PHE A 4 -20.57 -10.61 7.86
N LEU A 5 -20.94 -11.89 7.69
CA LEU A 5 -20.56 -12.98 8.61
C LEU A 5 -19.13 -13.51 8.34
N ASP A 6 -18.56 -13.26 7.15
CA ASP A 6 -17.18 -13.68 6.83
C ASP A 6 -16.13 -12.81 7.52
N VAL A 7 -16.42 -11.51 7.73
CA VAL A 7 -15.47 -10.56 8.35
C VAL A 7 -15.17 -10.92 9.81
N GLU A 8 -16.14 -11.49 10.52
CA GLU A 8 -16.00 -11.86 11.93
C GLU A 8 -15.20 -13.16 12.12
N TYR A 9 -15.03 -13.97 11.07
CA TYR A 9 -14.26 -15.22 11.09
C TYR A 9 -12.85 -15.07 10.49
N VAL A 10 -12.59 -14.02 9.71
CA VAL A 10 -11.25 -13.75 9.20
C VAL A 10 -10.34 -13.43 10.39
N ASN A 11 -9.33 -14.28 10.61
CA ASN A 11 -8.31 -14.02 11.62
C ASN A 11 -7.45 -12.83 11.19
N HIS A 12 -7.87 -11.63 11.57
CA HIS A 12 -7.21 -10.38 11.19
C HIS A 12 -5.72 -10.36 11.56
N THR A 13 -5.35 -11.00 12.67
CA THR A 13 -3.96 -11.09 13.11
C THR A 13 -3.13 -11.93 12.13
N GLN A 14 -3.67 -13.06 11.68
CA GLN A 14 -3.03 -13.92 10.69
C GLN A 14 -2.86 -13.20 9.35
N VAL A 15 -3.91 -12.52 8.87
CA VAL A 15 -3.84 -11.72 7.63
C VAL A 15 -2.78 -10.61 7.75
N LEU A 16 -2.70 -9.93 8.90
CA LEU A 16 -1.68 -8.89 9.15
C LEU A 16 -0.26 -9.45 9.13
N GLU A 17 -0.04 -10.63 9.71
CA GLU A 17 1.27 -11.28 9.68
C GLU A 17 1.67 -11.71 8.27
N GLN A 18 0.73 -12.26 7.48
CA GLN A 18 0.98 -12.64 6.10
C GLN A 18 1.26 -11.42 5.22
N ALA A 19 0.48 -10.34 5.36
CA ALA A 19 0.70 -9.09 4.63
C ALA A 19 2.11 -8.50 4.91
N LYS A 20 2.58 -8.55 6.17
CA LYS A 20 3.94 -8.15 6.51
C LYS A 20 5.00 -9.01 5.82
N LYS A 21 4.79 -10.33 5.74
CA LYS A 21 5.70 -11.24 5.02
C LYS A 21 5.77 -10.89 3.53
N PHE A 22 4.63 -10.61 2.89
CA PHE A 22 4.58 -10.18 1.49
C PHE A 22 5.32 -8.86 1.24
N ALA A 23 5.18 -7.89 2.15
CA ALA A 23 5.90 -6.62 2.06
C ALA A 23 7.43 -6.81 2.17
N VAL A 24 7.89 -7.62 3.14
CA VAL A 24 9.32 -7.94 3.32
C VAL A 24 9.87 -8.72 2.13
N HIS A 25 9.12 -9.69 1.61
CA HIS A 25 9.50 -10.46 0.42
C HIS A 25 9.62 -9.57 -0.82
N SER A 26 8.80 -8.52 -0.89
CA SER A 26 8.86 -7.49 -1.93
C SER A 26 9.98 -6.46 -1.72
N ARG A 27 10.83 -6.61 -0.69
CA ARG A 27 11.86 -5.64 -0.27
C ARG A 27 11.30 -4.25 0.06
N ARG A 28 10.03 -4.17 0.48
CA ARG A 28 9.34 -2.94 0.86
C ARG A 28 9.18 -2.89 2.38
N ARG A 29 9.41 -1.71 2.99
CA ARG A 29 9.13 -1.48 4.42
C ARG A 29 7.67 -1.10 4.69
N ARG A 30 6.99 -0.53 3.69
CA ARG A 30 5.59 -0.11 3.76
C ARG A 30 4.70 -1.23 3.24
N VAL A 31 3.70 -1.60 4.03
CA VAL A 31 2.62 -2.50 3.60
C VAL A 31 1.65 -1.71 2.73
N THR A 32 1.23 -2.30 1.62
CA THR A 32 0.33 -1.73 0.62
C THR A 32 -0.94 -2.57 0.52
N ALA A 33 -2.01 -2.03 -0.10
CA ALA A 33 -3.26 -2.77 -0.30
C ALA A 33 -3.05 -4.10 -1.03
N ALA A 34 -2.14 -4.15 -2.01
CA ALA A 34 -1.80 -5.37 -2.73
C ALA A 34 -1.23 -6.50 -1.83
N ASP A 35 -0.54 -6.14 -0.74
CA ASP A 35 -0.03 -7.13 0.23
C ASP A 35 -1.19 -7.74 1.05
N PHE A 36 -2.23 -6.96 1.32
CA PHE A 36 -3.46 -7.43 1.95
C PHE A 36 -4.30 -8.28 1.01
N ASP A 37 -4.46 -7.87 -0.25
CA ASP A 37 -5.16 -8.66 -1.26
C ASP A 37 -4.53 -10.05 -1.42
N SER A 38 -3.20 -10.11 -1.42
CA SER A 38 -2.44 -11.37 -1.49
C SER A 38 -2.62 -12.22 -0.22
N ALA A 39 -2.67 -11.59 0.97
CA ALA A 39 -2.89 -12.28 2.23
C ALA A 39 -4.31 -12.83 2.37
N VAL A 40 -5.32 -12.07 1.95
CA VAL A 40 -6.73 -12.47 1.95
C VAL A 40 -6.96 -13.60 0.94
N ALA A 41 -6.35 -13.50 -0.24
CA ALA A 41 -6.37 -14.57 -1.24
C ALA A 41 -5.74 -15.87 -0.76
N LEU A 42 -4.67 -15.80 0.05
CA LEU A 42 -4.01 -16.97 0.63
C LEU A 42 -4.93 -17.73 1.61
N GLU A 43 -5.78 -17.00 2.34
CA GLU A 43 -6.78 -17.58 3.25
C GLU A 43 -8.03 -18.11 2.50
N GLY A 44 -8.09 -17.97 1.17
CA GLY A 44 -9.18 -18.49 0.33
C GLY A 44 -10.32 -17.51 0.09
N TYR A 45 -10.15 -16.24 0.48
CA TYR A 45 -11.14 -15.19 0.27
C TYR A 45 -10.82 -14.37 -0.99
N PRO A 46 -11.83 -13.83 -1.69
CA PRO A 46 -11.58 -12.96 -2.83
C PRO A 46 -10.85 -11.68 -2.40
N PRO A 47 -9.95 -11.14 -3.24
CA PRO A 47 -9.26 -9.87 -2.96
C PRO A 47 -10.26 -8.72 -2.88
N LEU A 48 -9.91 -7.69 -2.12
CA LEU A 48 -10.79 -6.55 -1.88
C LEU A 48 -10.53 -5.49 -2.95
N PHE A 49 -11.50 -5.26 -3.83
CA PHE A 49 -11.37 -4.26 -4.88
C PHE A 49 -11.63 -2.84 -4.37
N GLY A 50 -10.96 -1.84 -4.97
CA GLY A 50 -11.21 -0.42 -4.71
C GLY A 50 -10.24 0.26 -3.74
N PHE A 51 -9.25 -0.45 -3.18
CA PHE A 51 -8.35 0.09 -2.15
C PHE A 51 -6.98 0.58 -2.67
N SER A 52 -6.85 0.80 -3.98
CA SER A 52 -5.59 1.23 -4.62
C SER A 52 -5.51 2.75 -4.87
N ALA A 53 -6.39 3.55 -4.27
CA ALA A 53 -6.41 4.99 -4.49
C ALA A 53 -5.10 5.64 -3.98
N ASN A 54 -4.49 6.50 -4.80
CA ASN A 54 -3.35 7.33 -4.41
C ASN A 54 -3.77 8.55 -3.57
N ASP A 55 -5.07 8.79 -3.46
CA ASP A 55 -5.63 9.89 -2.68
C ASP A 55 -5.76 9.49 -1.21
N GLU A 56 -5.41 10.41 -0.31
CA GLU A 56 -5.64 10.24 1.12
C GLU A 56 -7.15 10.09 1.35
N LEU A 57 -7.59 9.03 2.05
CA LEU A 57 -9.00 8.89 2.43
C LEU A 57 -9.37 10.01 3.42
N PRO A 58 -10.22 10.98 3.06
CA PRO A 58 -10.62 12.04 3.98
C PRO A 58 -11.76 11.51 4.84
N PHE A 59 -11.44 10.85 5.95
CA PHE A 59 -12.46 10.52 6.95
C PHE A 59 -12.98 11.82 7.56
N ARG A 60 -14.28 12.11 7.40
CA ARG A 60 -14.92 13.27 8.01
C ARG A 60 -15.75 12.81 9.20
N PHE A 61 -15.58 13.50 10.33
CA PHE A 61 -16.45 13.34 11.48
C PHE A 61 -17.81 13.99 11.17
N ALA A 62 -18.85 13.17 11.03
CA ALA A 62 -20.23 13.59 10.79
C ALA A 62 -21.13 13.25 12.00
N GLY A 63 -20.56 13.29 13.21
CA GLY A 63 -21.31 13.06 14.44
C GLY A 63 -22.26 14.22 14.72
N SER A 64 -23.56 13.93 14.74
CA SER A 64 -24.58 14.78 15.37
C SER A 64 -25.25 13.97 16.50
N MET A 65 -25.46 14.63 17.64
CA MET A 65 -26.14 14.08 18.83
C MET A 65 -25.43 12.91 19.53
N GLY A 66 -24.12 13.02 19.78
CA GLY A 66 -23.40 12.13 20.71
C GLY A 66 -23.06 10.73 20.20
N ARG A 67 -23.17 10.49 18.88
CA ARG A 67 -22.63 9.28 18.23
C ARG A 67 -21.52 9.67 17.26
N ASP A 68 -20.40 8.96 17.35
CA ASP A 68 -19.28 9.12 16.44
C ASP A 68 -19.59 8.40 15.13
N LEU A 69 -19.92 9.18 14.10
CA LEU A 69 -20.14 8.70 12.74
C LEU A 69 -19.00 9.21 11.86
N PHE A 70 -18.28 8.29 11.23
CA PHE A 70 -17.29 8.59 10.21
C PHE A 70 -17.92 8.33 8.85
N VAL A 71 -18.02 9.39 8.04
CA VAL A 71 -18.56 9.29 6.68
C VAL A 71 -17.40 9.44 5.71
N ALA A 72 -17.28 8.49 4.78
CA ALA A 72 -16.45 8.65 3.61
C ALA A 72 -17.17 9.60 2.65
N ASP A 73 -16.53 10.71 2.30
CA ASP A 73 -17.06 11.68 1.35
C ASP A 73 -16.84 11.12 -0.08
N GLU A 74 -17.71 10.22 -0.50
CA GLU A 74 -17.74 9.71 -1.87
C GLU A 74 -18.29 10.79 -2.78
N ARG A 75 -17.40 11.60 -3.36
CA ARG A 75 -17.78 12.61 -4.35
C ARG A 75 -18.04 11.92 -5.69
N ASP A 76 -19.19 12.19 -6.29
CA ASP A 76 -19.48 11.80 -7.67
C ASP A 76 -18.41 12.38 -8.60
N LEU A 77 -17.73 11.52 -9.36
CA LEU A 77 -16.71 11.92 -10.32
C LEU A 77 -17.33 12.05 -11.71
N GLU A 78 -17.20 13.23 -12.32
CA GLU A 78 -17.49 13.39 -13.73
C GLU A 78 -16.47 12.63 -14.58
N ILE A 79 -16.95 11.91 -15.59
CA ILE A 79 -16.10 11.04 -16.44
C ILE A 79 -15.26 11.88 -17.42
N THR A 80 -15.77 13.04 -17.84
CA THR A 80 -15.13 13.95 -18.81
C THR A 80 -13.70 14.35 -18.44
N PRO A 81 -13.38 14.81 -17.21
CA PRO A 81 -12.00 15.13 -16.82
C PRO A 81 -11.09 13.91 -16.75
N ILE A 82 -11.63 12.71 -16.46
CA ILE A 82 -10.84 11.46 -16.40
C ILE A 82 -10.39 11.06 -17.80
N VAL A 83 -11.29 11.12 -18.79
CA VAL A 83 -10.99 10.78 -20.19
C VAL A 83 -10.01 11.77 -20.82
N ASN A 84 -10.13 13.05 -20.47
CA ASN A 84 -9.28 14.11 -20.99
C ASN A 84 -8.01 14.34 -20.15
N ALA A 85 -7.73 13.49 -19.16
CA ALA A 85 -6.57 13.63 -18.30
C ALA A 85 -5.28 13.47 -19.13
N PRO A 86 -4.26 14.33 -18.92
CA PRO A 86 -2.98 14.19 -19.61
C PRO A 86 -2.31 12.87 -19.21
N ALA A 87 -1.65 12.23 -20.18
CA ALA A 87 -0.94 10.98 -19.94
C ALA A 87 0.12 11.16 -18.82
N VAL A 88 0.16 10.20 -17.89
CA VAL A 88 1.14 10.17 -16.82
C VAL A 88 2.54 10.07 -17.42
N LYS A 89 3.46 10.91 -16.94
CA LYS A 89 4.87 10.86 -17.37
C LYS A 89 5.46 9.51 -16.98
N LEU A 90 6.01 8.80 -17.97
CA LEU A 90 6.69 7.54 -17.73
C LEU A 90 7.97 7.79 -16.92
N PRO A 91 8.23 6.99 -15.87
CA PRO A 91 9.52 7.03 -15.19
C PRO A 91 10.64 6.62 -16.15
N TYR A 92 11.85 7.10 -15.89
CA TYR A 92 13.04 6.65 -16.63
C TYR A 92 13.29 5.15 -16.42
N ASP A 93 13.90 4.53 -17.42
CA ASP A 93 14.34 3.14 -17.34
C ASP A 93 15.31 2.93 -16.16
N ILE A 94 15.25 1.70 -15.65
CA ILE A 94 16.04 1.27 -14.49
C ILE A 94 17.52 1.28 -14.89
N ASN A 95 18.29 2.24 -14.38
CA ASN A 95 19.73 2.33 -14.62
C ASN A 95 20.49 2.23 -13.29
N ILE A 96 21.43 1.28 -13.22
CA ILE A 96 22.29 1.07 -12.05
C ILE A 96 23.49 2.02 -12.16
N LYS A 97 23.48 3.09 -11.37
CA LYS A 97 24.65 3.97 -11.23
C LYS A 97 25.55 3.45 -10.11
N GLY A 98 26.67 2.85 -10.49
CA GLY A 98 27.72 2.45 -9.55
C GLY A 98 28.64 3.63 -9.24
N ARG A 99 28.81 3.94 -7.95
CA ARG A 99 29.89 4.80 -7.44
C ARG A 99 30.60 4.01 -6.35
N SER A 100 31.93 4.06 -6.30
CA SER A 100 32.68 3.48 -5.19
C SER A 100 32.22 4.12 -3.88
N LEU A 101 31.81 3.29 -2.92
CA LEU A 101 31.46 3.73 -1.57
C LEU A 101 32.70 3.90 -0.67
N PHE A 102 33.84 3.33 -1.09
CA PHE A 102 35.13 3.45 -0.43
C PHE A 102 36.07 4.20 -1.36
N ASP A 103 36.55 5.36 -0.93
CA ASP A 103 37.69 6.02 -1.57
C ASP A 103 38.97 5.27 -1.18
N SER A 104 39.98 5.27 -2.05
CA SER A 104 41.26 4.56 -1.87
C SER A 104 41.99 4.88 -0.54
N PHE A 105 41.56 5.91 0.19
CA PHE A 105 42.06 6.25 1.53
C PHE A 105 41.60 5.29 2.63
N ASP A 106 40.39 4.69 2.53
CA ASP A 106 39.92 3.71 3.52
C ASP A 106 40.60 2.34 3.34
N PHE A 107 41.05 2.02 2.12
CA PHE A 107 41.76 0.77 1.84
C PHE A 107 43.09 0.68 2.60
N PHE A 108 43.80 1.81 2.75
CA PHE A 108 45.05 1.87 3.51
C PHE A 108 44.84 1.69 5.03
N ARG A 109 43.67 2.05 5.56
CA ARG A 109 43.38 1.94 6.99
C ARG A 109 43.00 0.52 7.41
N CYS A 110 42.45 -0.29 6.51
CA CYS A 110 42.14 -1.70 6.78
C CYS A 110 43.30 -2.66 6.49
N TYR A 111 44.29 -2.30 5.68
CA TYR A 111 45.39 -3.20 5.31
C TYR A 111 46.63 -3.12 6.24
N PHE A 112 46.63 -2.21 7.21
CA PHE A 112 47.79 -1.94 8.07
C PHE A 112 47.53 -2.11 9.57
N HIS A 113 46.58 -2.98 9.96
CA HIS A 113 46.35 -3.33 11.36
C HIS A 113 46.16 -4.83 11.57
#